data_AF-A0A7Z0N8Z2-F1
#
_entry.id   AF-A0A7Z0N8Z2-F1
#
_cell.length_a   1.000
_cell.length_b   1.000
_cell.length_c   1.000
_cell.angle_alpha   90.00
_cell.angle_beta   90.00
_cell.angle_gamma   90.00
#
_symmetry.space_group_name_H-M   'P 1'
#
loop_
_entity.id
_entity.type
_entity.pdbx_description
1 polymer ?
#
loop_
_entity_poly.entity_id
_entity_poly.type
_entity_poly.pdbx_seq_one_letter_code
_entity_poly.pdbx_strand_id
1 'polypeptide(L)'
;MTRADGYGIRAVLEIEGQPITFEIVREGNIILDAPTQHLYGVPLITRNDAYAAKLLANADRWGDRAVLSREILDIAAMINGWGAIPTEAENKAVMAYGDSALDALKSGANRLLCNESYRQKCFHELQIDASFHSELINTLDQLSNGFGLEGFSPPDQGHSGPSM
;
A
#
# COMPACT_ATOMS: atom_id res chain seq x y z
N MET A 1 13.89 15.97 9.30
CA MET A 1 13.02 16.57 10.34
C MET A 1 11.92 15.56 10.56
N THR A 2 12.03 14.72 11.59
CA THR A 2 11.10 13.61 11.84
C THR A 2 9.73 14.22 12.16
N ARG A 3 8.77 14.10 11.23
CA ARG A 3 7.39 14.53 11.46
C ARG A 3 6.88 13.74 12.66
N ALA A 4 6.33 14.47 13.63
CA ALA A 4 6.04 13.98 14.96
C ALA A 4 5.24 12.68 14.92
N ASP A 5 5.83 11.59 15.41
CA ASP A 5 5.09 10.41 15.85
C ASP A 5 4.04 10.90 16.86
N GLY A 6 2.78 10.88 16.46
CA GLY A 6 1.67 11.10 17.38
C GLY A 6 1.76 10.08 18.52
N TYR A 7 1.48 10.53 19.74
CA TYR A 7 1.46 9.71 20.94
C TYR A 7 0.73 8.37 20.69
N GLY A 8 1.51 7.29 20.56
CA GLY A 8 0.98 5.93 20.42
C GLY A 8 1.04 5.22 21.78
N ILE A 9 -0.03 4.53 22.16
CA ILE A 9 -0.01 3.64 23.33
C ILE A 9 0.30 2.24 22.81
N ARG A 10 1.38 1.63 23.31
CA ARG A 10 1.77 0.26 22.98
C ARG A 10 1.58 -0.65 24.17
N ALA A 11 1.02 -1.82 23.92
CA ALA A 11 0.91 -2.90 24.87
C ALA A 11 1.30 -4.22 24.19
N VAL A 12 1.73 -5.19 24.98
CA VAL A 12 1.85 -6.58 24.53
C VAL A 12 0.75 -7.34 25.25
N LEU A 13 -0.16 -7.91 24.47
CA LEU A 13 -1.24 -8.76 24.96
C LEU A 13 -0.75 -10.21 24.89
N GLU A 14 -0.94 -10.99 25.95
CA GLU A 14 -0.68 -12.43 25.90
C GLU A 14 -2.01 -13.16 25.69
N ILE A 15 -2.15 -13.84 24.55
CA ILE A 15 -3.33 -14.63 24.20
C ILE A 15 -2.87 -16.06 23.95
N GLU A 16 -3.35 -17.01 24.77
CA GLU A 16 -2.97 -18.42 24.67
C GLU A 16 -1.44 -18.65 24.66
N GLY A 17 -0.71 -17.84 25.44
CA GLY A 17 0.75 -17.91 25.52
C GLY A 17 1.49 -17.33 24.31
N GLN A 18 0.78 -16.70 23.35
CA GLN A 18 1.38 -15.96 22.24
C GLN A 18 1.35 -14.45 22.53
N PRO A 19 2.51 -13.77 22.50
CA PRO A 19 2.56 -12.31 22.63
C PRO A 19 2.08 -11.65 21.34
N ILE A 20 1.08 -10.78 21.45
CA ILE A 20 0.52 -9.98 20.37
C ILE A 20 0.80 -8.51 20.69
N THR A 21 1.57 -7.85 19.81
CA THR A 21 1.77 -6.40 19.89
C THR A 21 0.47 -5.69 19.54
N PHE A 22 0.01 -4.82 20.43
CA PHE A 22 -1.16 -3.97 20.25
C PHE A 22 -0.75 -2.50 20.35
N GLU A 23 -1.25 -1.69 19.42
CA GLU A 23 -0.96 -0.26 19.38
C GLU A 23 -2.23 0.54 19.13
N ILE A 24 -2.41 1.61 19.92
CA ILE A 24 -3.38 2.67 19.66
C ILE A 24 -2.59 3.87 19.17
N VAL A 25 -2.83 4.26 17.92
CA VAL A 25 -2.21 5.44 17.32
C VAL A 25 -3.25 6.54 17.14
N ARG A 26 -2.80 7.79 17.28
CA ARG A 26 -3.57 8.93 16.81
C ARG A 26 -3.15 9.25 15.38
N GLU A 27 -4.00 8.93 14.42
CA GLU A 27 -3.81 9.39 13.04
C GLU A 27 -4.03 10.91 12.97
N GLY A 28 -3.07 11.61 12.35
CA GLY A 28 -3.05 13.07 12.29
C GLY A 28 -2.75 13.64 10.91
N ASN A 29 -2.43 12.78 9.93
CA ASN A 29 -2.12 13.16 8.56
C ASN A 29 -3.37 13.15 7.67
N ILE A 30 -4.34 12.26 7.93
CA ILE A 30 -5.60 12.16 7.19
C ILE A 30 -6.81 12.14 8.12
N ILE A 31 -7.94 12.61 7.60
CA ILE A 31 -9.24 12.45 8.26
C ILE A 31 -9.78 11.08 7.86
N LEU A 32 -10.02 10.23 8.85
CA LEU A 32 -10.61 8.90 8.64
C LEU A 32 -12.11 9.01 8.44
N ASP A 33 -12.63 8.25 7.47
CA ASP A 33 -14.06 8.15 7.24
C ASP A 33 -14.74 7.30 8.32
N ALA A 34 -16.05 7.46 8.45
CA ALA A 34 -16.83 6.61 9.34
C ALA A 34 -16.72 5.13 8.91
N PRO A 35 -16.51 4.20 9.84
CA PRO A 35 -16.36 2.79 9.52
C PRO A 35 -17.65 2.23 8.92
N THR A 36 -17.54 1.54 7.80
CA THR A 36 -18.67 0.88 7.13
C THR A 36 -18.75 -0.61 7.47
N GLN A 37 -17.70 -1.17 8.07
CA GLN A 37 -17.60 -2.58 8.41
C GLN A 37 -17.16 -2.75 9.87
N HIS A 38 -17.60 -3.85 10.47
CA HIS A 38 -17.23 -4.23 11.82
C HIS A 38 -16.85 -5.71 11.84
N LEU A 39 -15.75 -6.05 12.52
CA LEU A 39 -15.33 -7.41 12.77
C LEU A 39 -15.46 -7.69 14.27
N TYR A 40 -16.36 -8.60 14.64
CA TYR A 40 -16.67 -8.90 16.06
C TYR A 40 -17.01 -7.65 16.89
N GLY A 41 -17.71 -6.68 16.28
CA GLY A 41 -18.07 -5.41 16.93
C GLY A 41 -16.95 -4.36 16.94
N VAL A 42 -15.76 -4.69 16.44
CA VAL A 42 -14.66 -3.72 16.28
C VAL A 42 -14.80 -3.03 14.91
N PRO A 43 -14.88 -1.68 14.86
CA PRO A 43 -14.95 -0.96 13.60
C PRO A 43 -13.66 -1.14 12.79
N LEU A 44 -13.81 -1.39 11.49
CA LEU A 44 -12.68 -1.51 10.57
C LEU A 44 -12.44 -0.18 9.85
N ILE A 45 -11.17 0.11 9.59
CA ILE A 45 -10.75 1.20 8.70
C ILE A 45 -11.37 0.99 7.31
N THR A 46 -11.78 2.08 6.65
CA THR A 46 -12.29 1.99 5.29
C THR A 46 -11.17 1.61 4.32
N ARG A 47 -11.52 1.05 3.16
CA ARG A 47 -10.51 0.74 2.13
C ARG A 47 -9.78 2.00 1.66
N ASN A 48 -10.51 3.10 1.47
CA ASN A 48 -9.92 4.38 1.06
C ASN A 48 -8.86 4.86 2.06
N ASP A 49 -9.21 4.83 3.35
CA ASP A 49 -8.29 5.23 4.41
C ASP A 49 -7.11 4.27 4.56
N ALA A 50 -7.32 2.96 4.36
CA ALA A 50 -6.24 1.98 4.38
C ALA A 50 -5.25 2.21 3.24
N TYR A 51 -5.71 2.45 2.01
CA TYR A 51 -4.84 2.83 0.89
C TYR A 51 -4.10 4.13 1.19
N ALA A 52 -4.80 5.17 1.64
CA ALA A 52 -4.19 6.46 1.97
C ALA A 52 -3.10 6.31 3.04
N ALA A 53 -3.38 5.62 4.14
CA ALA A 53 -2.40 5.37 5.20
C ALA A 53 -1.17 4.61 4.68
N LYS A 54 -1.37 3.61 3.83
CA LYS A 54 -0.27 2.86 3.21
C LYS A 54 0.56 3.71 2.24
N LEU A 55 -0.06 4.59 1.46
CA LEU A 55 0.65 5.54 0.59
C LEU A 55 1.55 6.47 1.41
N LEU A 56 1.04 7.03 2.50
CA LEU A 56 1.82 7.90 3.40
C LEU A 56 2.97 7.14 4.07
N ALA A 57 2.67 5.95 4.60
CA ALA A 57 3.69 5.10 5.20
C ALA A 57 4.75 4.66 4.18
N ASN A 58 4.39 4.46 2.91
CA ASN A 58 5.37 4.23 1.85
C ASN A 58 6.19 5.49 1.59
N ALA A 59 5.55 6.67 1.49
CA ALA A 59 6.23 7.93 1.28
C ALA A 59 7.31 8.23 2.33
N ASP A 60 7.04 7.92 3.60
CA ASP A 60 7.98 8.16 4.70
C ASP A 60 9.24 7.27 4.66
N ARG A 61 9.12 6.01 4.19
CA ARG A 61 10.18 5.00 4.36
C ARG A 61 10.48 4.14 3.13
N TRP A 62 9.99 4.48 1.94
CA TRP A 62 10.26 3.71 0.72
C TRP A 62 11.76 3.53 0.45
N GLY A 63 12.58 4.52 0.80
CA GLY A 63 14.04 4.51 0.62
C GLY A 63 14.79 3.69 1.67
N ASP A 64 14.17 3.44 2.83
CA ASP A 64 14.77 2.67 3.90
C ASP A 64 14.76 1.18 3.54
N ARG A 65 15.91 0.51 3.69
CA ARG A 65 16.07 -0.92 3.44
C ARG A 65 15.93 -1.76 4.70
N ALA A 66 16.07 -1.15 5.89
CA ALA A 66 15.95 -1.83 7.17
C ALA A 66 14.50 -2.30 7.42
N VAL A 67 13.52 -1.55 6.91
CA VAL A 67 12.10 -1.88 7.02
C VAL A 67 11.59 -2.84 5.94
N LEU A 68 12.45 -3.21 4.98
CA LEU A 68 12.11 -3.88 3.72
C LEU A 68 11.10 -3.05 2.89
N SER A 69 10.86 -3.42 1.63
CA SER A 69 9.82 -2.77 0.80
C SER A 69 8.39 -3.17 1.20
N ARG A 70 8.08 -3.29 2.50
CA ARG A 70 6.82 -3.86 2.97
C ARG A 70 5.61 -3.07 2.51
N GLU A 71 5.64 -1.74 2.63
CA GLU A 71 4.48 -0.91 2.30
C GLU A 71 4.10 -0.96 0.82
N ILE A 72 5.09 -0.88 -0.09
CA ILE A 72 4.81 -1.02 -1.53
C ILE A 72 4.32 -2.43 -1.89
N LEU A 73 4.80 -3.47 -1.20
CA LEU A 73 4.33 -4.84 -1.40
C LEU A 73 2.92 -5.05 -0.85
N ASP A 74 2.58 -4.46 0.30
CA ASP A 74 1.23 -4.44 0.84
C ASP A 74 0.28 -3.70 -0.11
N ILE A 75 0.69 -2.55 -0.67
CA ILE A 75 -0.10 -1.81 -1.67
C ILE A 75 -0.33 -2.67 -2.91
N ALA A 76 0.69 -3.36 -3.42
CA ALA A 76 0.53 -4.25 -4.57
C ALA A 76 -0.43 -5.41 -4.25
N ALA A 77 -0.33 -6.03 -3.06
CA ALA A 77 -1.24 -7.07 -2.61
C ALA A 77 -2.68 -6.55 -2.43
N MET A 78 -2.83 -5.32 -1.91
CA MET A 78 -4.13 -4.65 -1.80
C MET A 78 -4.72 -4.43 -3.19
N ILE A 79 -3.93 -4.02 -4.18
CA ILE A 79 -4.43 -3.85 -5.56
C ILE A 79 -4.93 -5.17 -6.13
N ASN A 80 -4.17 -6.26 -5.95
CA ASN A 80 -4.55 -7.59 -6.39
C ASN A 80 -5.85 -8.08 -5.74
N GLY A 81 -6.03 -7.81 -4.44
CA GLY A 81 -7.19 -8.29 -3.68
C GLY A 81 -8.42 -7.38 -3.69
N TRP A 82 -8.24 -6.06 -3.76
CA TRP A 82 -9.29 -5.06 -3.57
C TRP A 82 -9.55 -4.18 -4.80
N GLY A 83 -8.66 -4.19 -5.80
CA GLY A 83 -8.75 -3.37 -7.01
C GLY A 83 -7.81 -2.16 -6.99
N ALA A 84 -7.90 -1.33 -8.03
CA ALA A 84 -7.06 -0.14 -8.16
C ALA A 84 -7.19 0.82 -6.95
N ILE A 85 -6.16 1.64 -6.73
CA ILE A 85 -6.17 2.66 -5.68
C ILE A 85 -7.29 3.66 -6.01
N PRO A 86 -8.28 3.84 -5.12
CA PRO A 86 -9.38 4.76 -5.37
C PRO A 86 -8.93 6.21 -5.43
N THR A 87 -9.58 7.02 -6.27
CA THR A 87 -9.29 8.46 -6.40
C THR A 87 -9.34 9.18 -5.05
N GLU A 88 -10.26 8.78 -4.17
CA GLU A 88 -10.37 9.38 -2.84
C GLU A 88 -9.16 9.09 -1.94
N ALA A 89 -8.59 7.88 -2.02
CA ALA A 89 -7.39 7.53 -1.28
C ALA A 89 -6.16 8.31 -1.78
N GLU A 90 -6.05 8.47 -3.09
CA GLU A 90 -5.04 9.32 -3.73
C GLU A 90 -5.17 10.77 -3.26
N ASN A 91 -6.38 11.34 -3.34
CA ASN A 91 -6.64 12.71 -2.88
C ASN A 91 -6.25 12.91 -1.42
N LYS A 92 -6.59 11.98 -0.53
CA LYS A 92 -6.20 12.04 0.89
C LYS A 92 -4.68 12.04 1.06
N ALA A 93 -3.96 11.19 0.32
CA ALA A 93 -2.50 11.14 0.38
C ALA A 93 -1.84 12.42 -0.17
N VAL A 94 -2.31 12.90 -1.33
CA VAL A 94 -1.81 14.13 -1.97
C VAL A 94 -2.12 15.36 -1.12
N MET A 95 -3.28 15.44 -0.48
CA MET A 95 -3.59 16.54 0.44
C MET A 95 -2.62 16.60 1.62
N ALA A 96 -2.17 15.44 2.13
CA ALA A 96 -1.30 15.39 3.29
C ALA A 96 0.18 15.61 2.96
N TYR A 97 0.65 15.08 1.82
CA TYR A 97 2.07 14.95 1.47
C TYR A 97 2.43 15.54 0.09
N GLY A 98 1.45 16.05 -0.66
CA GLY A 98 1.62 16.48 -2.05
C GLY A 98 1.96 15.32 -2.99
N ASP A 99 2.49 15.65 -4.16
CA ASP A 99 2.88 14.68 -5.20
C ASP A 99 3.95 13.69 -4.73
N SER A 100 4.67 14.02 -3.64
CA SER A 100 5.70 13.15 -3.06
C SER A 100 5.17 11.77 -2.64
N ALA A 101 3.88 11.66 -2.31
CA ALA A 101 3.25 10.37 -2.01
C ALA A 101 3.23 9.44 -3.23
N LEU A 102 2.94 10.00 -4.42
CA LEU A 102 2.88 9.25 -5.67
C LEU A 102 4.26 9.01 -6.27
N ASP A 103 5.17 9.98 -6.13
CA ASP A 103 6.57 9.80 -6.56
C ASP A 103 7.27 8.69 -5.76
N ALA A 104 6.99 8.61 -4.45
CA ALA A 104 7.49 7.54 -3.60
C ALA A 104 6.90 6.17 -3.98
N LEU A 105 5.64 6.11 -4.42
CA LEU A 105 5.01 4.88 -4.91
C LEU A 105 5.76 4.35 -6.14
N LYS A 106 5.97 5.20 -7.15
CA LYS A 106 6.74 4.85 -8.36
C LYS A 106 8.17 4.45 -8.02
N SER A 107 8.82 5.18 -7.12
CA SER A 107 10.21 4.93 -6.70
C SER A 107 10.35 3.60 -5.95
N GLY A 108 9.42 3.30 -5.06
CA GLY A 108 9.36 2.04 -4.32
C GLY A 108 9.16 0.83 -5.24
N ALA A 109 8.27 0.97 -6.23
CA ALA A 109 8.02 -0.06 -7.24
C ALA A 109 9.26 -0.29 -8.13
N ASN A 110 9.81 0.78 -8.71
CA ASN A 110 11.02 0.72 -9.53
C ASN A 110 12.20 0.08 -8.79
N ARG A 111 12.38 0.36 -7.49
CA ARG A 111 13.44 -0.25 -6.68
C ARG A 111 13.36 -1.78 -6.68
N LEU A 112 12.15 -2.34 -6.55
CA LEU A 112 11.94 -3.78 -6.54
C LEU A 112 12.08 -4.40 -7.95
N LEU A 113 11.68 -3.68 -8.99
CA LEU A 113 11.81 -4.17 -10.37
C LEU A 113 13.27 -4.19 -10.84
N CYS A 114 13.99 -3.09 -10.64
CA CYS A 114 15.37 -2.94 -11.08
C CYS A 114 16.40 -3.69 -10.22
N ASN A 115 16.00 -4.20 -9.05
CA ASN A 115 16.90 -4.95 -8.16
C ASN A 115 16.29 -6.29 -7.75
N GLU A 116 16.47 -7.29 -8.62
CA GLU A 116 16.01 -8.65 -8.37
C GLU A 116 16.54 -9.24 -7.07
N SER A 117 17.84 -9.09 -6.78
CA SER A 117 18.43 -9.63 -5.55
C SER A 117 17.75 -9.08 -4.29
N TYR A 118 17.43 -7.78 -4.28
CA TYR A 118 16.74 -7.14 -3.17
C TYR A 118 15.25 -7.53 -3.12
N ARG A 119 14.60 -7.68 -4.27
CA ARG A 119 13.22 -8.19 -4.34
C ARG A 119 13.10 -9.60 -3.78
N GLN A 120 13.99 -10.50 -4.18
CA GLN A 120 14.03 -11.88 -3.66
C GLN A 120 14.28 -11.90 -2.15
N LYS A 121 15.18 -11.02 -1.65
CA LYS A 121 15.35 -10.83 -0.20
C LYS A 121 14.04 -10.40 0.47
N CYS A 122 13.34 -9.40 -0.08
CA CYS A 122 12.07 -8.95 0.50
C CYS A 122 11.03 -10.07 0.52
N PHE A 123 10.87 -10.82 -0.58
CA PHE A 123 9.93 -11.94 -0.66
C PHE A 123 10.25 -13.03 0.37
N HIS A 124 11.53 -13.35 0.55
CA HIS A 124 11.97 -14.34 1.53
C HIS A 124 11.72 -13.89 2.97
N GLU A 125 12.21 -12.70 3.35
CA GLU A 125 12.13 -12.20 4.72
C GLU A 125 10.70 -11.88 5.16
N LEU A 126 9.84 -11.46 4.22
CA LEU A 126 8.41 -11.24 4.46
C LEU A 126 7.57 -12.52 4.30
N GLN A 127 8.21 -13.66 4.01
CA GLN A 127 7.55 -14.96 3.85
C GLN A 127 6.41 -14.93 2.82
N ILE A 128 6.60 -14.19 1.73
CA ILE A 128 5.61 -14.10 0.66
C ILE A 128 5.59 -15.41 -0.11
N ASP A 129 4.43 -16.06 -0.15
CA ASP A 129 4.24 -17.31 -0.87
C ASP A 129 4.54 -17.14 -2.37
N ALA A 130 5.30 -18.09 -2.93
CA ALA A 130 5.76 -18.08 -4.31
C ALA A 130 4.64 -17.97 -5.35
N SER A 131 3.43 -18.43 -5.01
CA SER A 131 2.24 -18.32 -5.87
C SER A 131 1.83 -16.88 -6.14
N PHE A 132 2.15 -15.92 -5.26
CA PHE A 132 1.83 -14.50 -5.45
C PHE A 132 2.94 -13.71 -6.15
N HIS A 133 4.14 -14.28 -6.35
CA HIS A 133 5.31 -13.52 -6.81
C HIS A 133 5.09 -12.88 -8.18
N SER A 134 4.57 -13.65 -9.14
CA SER A 134 4.32 -13.16 -10.51
C SER A 134 3.28 -12.05 -10.52
N GLU A 135 2.22 -12.19 -9.74
CA GLU A 135 1.15 -11.19 -9.66
C GLU A 135 1.65 -9.89 -9.02
N LEU A 136 2.41 -9.99 -7.93
CA LEU A 136 3.04 -8.83 -7.30
C LEU A 136 4.01 -8.12 -8.24
N ILE A 137 4.83 -8.87 -8.99
CA ILE A 137 5.76 -8.27 -9.98
C ILE A 137 4.99 -7.51 -11.07
N ASN A 138 3.90 -8.09 -11.59
CA ASN A 138 3.06 -7.42 -12.58
C ASN A 138 2.45 -6.12 -12.03
N THR A 139 1.96 -6.13 -10.80
CA THR A 139 1.38 -4.94 -10.16
C THR A 139 2.44 -3.89 -9.84
N LEU A 140 3.64 -4.29 -9.44
CA LEU A 140 4.77 -3.37 -9.29
C LEU A 140 5.15 -2.73 -10.64
N ASP A 141 5.15 -3.49 -11.73
CA ASP A 141 5.38 -2.95 -13.07
C ASP A 141 4.34 -1.89 -13.45
N GLN A 142 3.06 -2.16 -13.22
CA GLN A 142 1.99 -1.18 -13.42
C GLN A 142 2.24 0.10 -12.60
N LEU A 143 2.49 -0.04 -11.30
CA LEU A 143 2.73 1.08 -10.38
C LEU A 143 3.94 1.92 -10.79
N SER A 144 5.00 1.28 -11.29
CA SER A 144 6.21 1.99 -11.73
C SER A 144 5.96 2.88 -12.97
N ASN A 145 5.04 2.46 -13.82
CA ASN A 145 4.62 3.15 -15.03
C ASN A 145 3.46 4.15 -14.78
N GLY A 146 3.02 4.32 -13.53
CA GLY A 146 1.92 5.21 -13.15
C GLY A 146 0.52 4.62 -13.36
N PHE A 147 0.41 3.31 -13.60
CA PHE A 147 -0.84 2.57 -13.68
C PHE A 147 -1.18 1.95 -12.31
N GLY A 148 -2.46 1.82 -11.99
CA GLY A 148 -2.92 1.33 -10.66
C GLY A 148 -3.68 2.37 -9.83
N LEU A 149 -3.85 3.57 -10.37
CA LEU A 149 -4.80 4.60 -9.91
C LEU A 149 -6.08 4.46 -10.75
N GLU A 150 -7.27 4.60 -10.15
CA GLU A 150 -8.56 4.52 -10.87
C GLU A 150 -8.69 5.53 -12.03
N GLY A 151 -7.87 6.59 -12.05
CA GLY A 151 -7.86 7.62 -13.08
C GLY A 151 -7.17 7.28 -14.41
N PHE A 152 -6.59 6.09 -14.59
CA PHE A 152 -5.92 5.71 -15.85
C PHE A 152 -6.56 4.47 -16.48
N SER A 153 -7.41 4.67 -17.51
CA SER A 153 -7.82 3.59 -18.41
C SER A 153 -6.67 3.20 -19.33
N PRO A 154 -6.42 1.89 -19.57
CA PRO A 154 -5.53 1.49 -20.65
C PRO A 154 -6.05 2.04 -22.00
N PRO A 155 -5.18 2.33 -22.99
CA PRO A 155 -5.64 2.70 -24.31
C PRO A 155 -6.54 1.58 -24.85
N ASP A 156 -7.73 1.97 -25.29
CA ASP A 156 -8.73 1.11 -25.91
C ASP A 156 -8.04 0.21 -26.96
N GLN A 157 -7.95 -1.09 -26.67
CA GLN A 157 -7.53 -2.05 -27.67
C GLN A 157 -8.70 -2.27 -28.62
N GLY A 158 -8.80 -1.34 -29.56
CA GLY A 158 -9.81 -1.27 -30.60
C GLY A 158 -10.10 -2.66 -31.16
N HIS A 159 -11.26 -3.20 -30.80
CA HIS A 159 -11.84 -4.32 -31.51
C HIS A 159 -12.36 -3.80 -32.85
N SER A 160 -11.49 -3.86 -33.85
CA SER A 160 -11.90 -3.86 -35.26
C SER A 160 -12.68 -5.15 -35.52
N GLY A 161 -13.99 -5.11 -35.25
CA GLY A 161 -14.92 -6.08 -35.80
C GLY A 161 -15.05 -5.87 -37.32
N PRO A 162 -15.20 -6.94 -38.12
CA PRO A 162 -15.24 -6.81 -39.56
C PRO A 162 -16.56 -6.14 -39.99
N SER A 163 -16.44 -5.15 -40.89
CA SER A 163 -17.57 -4.65 -41.68
C SER A 163 -18.12 -5.76 -42.58
N MET A 164 -19.45 -5.71 -42.77
CA MET A 164 -20.33 -6.58 -43.59
C MET A 164 -19.69 -7.33 -44.76
#